data_AF-A0A6I0F622-F1
#
_entry.id   AF-A0A6I0F622-F1
#
_cell.length_a   1.000
_cell.length_b   1.000
_cell.length_c   1.000
_cell.angle_alpha   90.00
_cell.angle_beta   90.00
_cell.angle_gamma   90.00
#
_symmetry.space_group_name_H-M   'P 1'
#
loop_
_entity.id
_entity.type
_entity.pdbx_description
1 polymer ?
#
loop_
_entity_poly.entity_id
_entity_poly.type
_entity_poly.pdbx_seq_one_letter_code
_entity_poly.pdbx_strand_id
1 'polypeptide(L)'
;MDPIIVEFYQLLSGSVQTVLRDMEWWQYLIVIADYTLKFIALGWVPKDRRPSSAMAWLLAIFLLPFIGLLLYFLMGSPYINRRRHTIQNRANELIRTMSAEEPETPKNMVLSREIQSLVALNRELTALPPVAGSMVALHSDYRESIKAMAAAIDKAKYFVNVEMYIAAYDSTTAPFFDAMERAAKRGVDVRFLWDHIGAHKYPGNKKLGKRLERMGVQYEVMLPLKPWRWRFRRPDLRNHRKLVIVDGTWAFMGSQNLVEPEYQNKKNHKVGRQWVDVMAEITGPVVSSINSVFAVDWYTESGETLDFMTPGELTTWLEDDNSDVGTDVMQVVPSGPGFTTEPNLRLFNSLIHHAKKSLRIVSPYFIPDESLLEAVTTACYRGVTVELYVSEKSDQKMVGHAQASYYQELLDAGVKMYLYPAPYVLHSKFLIADEEVAVMGSSNMDMRSFWLNYECSLMVGDGAMLESLNELAQDYKDKSTLLTAEEWNTRPWYKQYVDNLCRLTSALQ
;
A
#
# COMPACT_ATOMS: atom_id res chain seq x y z
N MET A 1 55.12 -11.74 22.27
CA MET A 1 53.78 -12.34 22.09
C MET A 1 53.42 -12.94 23.43
N ASP A 2 52.29 -12.52 24.02
CA ASP A 2 51.89 -12.92 25.37
C ASP A 2 51.74 -14.47 25.45
N PRO A 3 52.37 -15.16 26.41
CA PRO A 3 52.31 -16.63 26.55
C PRO A 3 50.88 -17.17 26.59
N ILE A 4 49.95 -16.41 27.15
CA ILE A 4 48.52 -16.76 27.25
C ILE A 4 47.87 -16.83 25.85
N ILE A 5 48.28 -15.94 24.93
CA ILE A 5 47.78 -15.93 23.55
C ILE A 5 48.29 -17.16 22.79
N VAL A 6 49.54 -17.56 23.01
CA VAL A 6 50.14 -18.74 22.36
C VAL A 6 49.48 -20.03 22.84
N GLU A 7 49.25 -20.15 24.15
CA GLU A 7 48.62 -21.31 24.77
C GLU A 7 47.14 -21.44 24.36
N PHE A 8 46.40 -20.33 24.31
CA PHE A 8 45.03 -20.29 23.80
C PHE A 8 44.94 -20.69 22.32
N TYR A 9 45.90 -20.25 21.49
CA TYR A 9 45.97 -20.64 20.08
C TYR A 9 46.29 -22.14 19.89
N GLN A 10 47.19 -22.68 20.71
CA GLN A 10 47.52 -24.10 20.70
C GLN A 10 46.33 -24.97 21.14
N LEU A 11 45.59 -24.55 22.17
CA LEU A 11 44.38 -25.25 22.64
C LEU A 11 43.26 -25.23 21.59
N LEU A 12 43.01 -24.08 20.96
CA LEU A 12 42.04 -23.97 19.87
C LEU A 12 42.45 -24.81 18.65
N SER A 13 43.72 -24.72 18.24
CA SER A 13 44.23 -25.46 17.07
C SER A 13 44.21 -26.97 17.28
N GLY A 14 44.57 -27.46 18.47
CA GLY A 14 44.50 -28.88 18.82
C GLY A 14 43.06 -29.39 18.86
N SER A 15 42.15 -28.61 19.47
CA SER A 15 40.73 -28.97 19.55
C SER A 15 40.06 -29.03 18.17
N VAL A 16 40.36 -28.07 17.29
CA VAL A 16 39.85 -28.06 15.90
C VAL A 16 40.44 -29.21 15.10
N GLN A 17 41.73 -29.53 15.26
CA GLN A 17 42.36 -30.66 14.57
C GLN A 17 41.78 -32.01 15.01
N THR A 18 41.47 -32.19 16.29
CA THR A 18 40.81 -33.41 16.80
C THR A 18 39.39 -33.54 16.24
N VAL A 19 38.59 -32.47 16.29
CA VAL A 19 37.21 -32.48 15.74
C VAL A 19 37.20 -32.80 14.25
N LEU A 20 38.13 -32.22 13.47
CA LEU A 20 38.22 -32.52 12.05
C LEU A 20 38.63 -33.98 11.81
N ARG A 21 39.59 -34.51 12.56
CA ARG A 21 40.12 -35.87 12.36
C ARG A 21 39.09 -36.97 12.59
N ASP A 22 38.10 -36.73 13.44
CA ASP A 22 37.04 -37.69 13.79
C ASP A 22 35.78 -37.57 12.91
N MET A 23 35.81 -36.73 11.87
CA MET A 23 34.66 -36.55 10.99
C MET A 23 34.56 -37.63 9.90
N GLU A 24 33.34 -38.10 9.67
CA GLU A 24 33.01 -38.95 8.53
C GLU A 24 32.96 -38.13 7.23
N TRP A 25 33.21 -38.77 6.08
CA TRP A 25 33.26 -38.10 4.77
C TRP A 25 32.02 -37.25 4.46
N TRP A 26 30.83 -37.68 4.88
CA TRP A 26 29.57 -36.95 4.66
C TRP A 26 29.46 -35.69 5.52
N GLN A 27 30.11 -35.63 6.69
CA GLN A 27 30.12 -34.46 7.56
C GLN A 27 30.97 -33.35 6.95
N TYR A 28 32.11 -33.71 6.35
CA TYR A 28 32.92 -32.76 5.57
C TYR A 28 32.12 -32.18 4.39
N LEU A 29 31.35 -33.01 3.70
CA LEU A 29 30.48 -32.54 2.62
C LEU A 29 29.45 -31.52 3.10
N ILE A 30 28.83 -31.74 4.28
CA ILE A 30 27.88 -30.78 4.86
C ILE A 30 28.57 -29.46 5.21
N VAL A 31 29.75 -29.50 5.83
CA VAL A 31 30.52 -28.30 6.18
C VAL A 31 30.94 -27.53 4.92
N ILE A 32 31.47 -28.22 3.91
CA ILE A 32 31.85 -27.60 2.63
C ILE A 32 30.61 -26.99 1.95
N ALA A 33 29.48 -27.70 1.94
CA ALA A 33 28.23 -27.19 1.38
C ALA A 33 27.74 -25.94 2.12
N ASP A 34 27.80 -25.92 3.46
CA ASP A 34 27.40 -24.78 4.29
C ASP A 34 28.27 -23.53 4.00
N TYR A 35 29.59 -23.66 4.04
CA TYR A 35 30.47 -22.52 3.76
C TYR A 35 30.41 -22.05 2.31
N THR A 36 30.28 -22.99 1.35
CA THR A 36 30.06 -22.64 -0.06
C THR A 36 28.76 -21.88 -0.23
N LEU A 37 27.67 -22.32 0.42
CA LEU A 37 26.38 -21.63 0.41
C LEU A 37 26.51 -20.21 0.95
N LYS A 38 27.15 -20.03 2.11
CA LYS A 38 27.36 -18.72 2.74
C LYS A 38 28.18 -17.79 1.86
N PHE A 39 29.23 -18.30 1.22
CA PHE A 39 30.07 -17.54 0.30
C PHE A 39 29.29 -17.10 -0.94
N ILE A 40 28.50 -17.99 -1.54
CA ILE A 40 27.60 -17.66 -2.65
C ILE A 40 26.56 -16.63 -2.22
N ALA A 41 25.95 -16.82 -1.04
CA ALA A 41 24.95 -15.91 -0.50
C ALA A 41 25.52 -14.49 -0.33
N LEU A 42 26.77 -14.35 0.14
CA LEU A 42 27.43 -13.04 0.32
C LEU A 42 27.50 -12.23 -0.99
N GLY A 43 27.80 -12.88 -2.12
CA GLY A 43 27.84 -12.21 -3.43
C GLY A 43 26.48 -12.04 -4.09
N TRP A 44 25.53 -12.94 -3.79
CA TRP A 44 24.26 -13.01 -4.51
C TRP A 44 23.10 -12.31 -3.82
N VAL A 45 22.99 -12.43 -2.49
CA VAL A 45 21.88 -11.88 -1.70
C VAL A 45 21.82 -10.35 -1.77
N PRO A 46 22.93 -9.59 -1.68
CA PRO A 46 22.88 -8.12 -1.70
C PRO A 46 22.52 -7.50 -3.05
N LYS A 47 22.59 -8.27 -4.14
CA LYS A 47 22.33 -7.77 -5.48
C LYS A 47 20.89 -7.23 -5.59
N ASP A 48 20.75 -6.01 -6.11
CA ASP A 48 19.48 -5.32 -6.34
C ASP A 48 18.61 -5.19 -5.07
N ARG A 49 19.25 -5.06 -3.90
CA ARG A 49 18.59 -4.89 -2.59
C ARG A 49 19.16 -3.74 -1.80
N ARG A 50 18.32 -3.24 -0.88
CA ARG A 50 18.77 -2.37 0.19
C ARG A 50 19.72 -3.12 1.14
N PRO A 51 20.79 -2.45 1.62
CA PRO A 51 21.75 -3.06 2.54
C PRO A 51 21.10 -3.68 3.78
N SER A 52 20.11 -3.01 4.37
CA SER A 52 19.41 -3.50 5.56
C SER A 52 18.68 -4.83 5.33
N SER A 53 17.90 -4.93 4.24
CA SER A 53 17.21 -6.18 3.85
C SER A 53 18.21 -7.28 3.47
N ALA A 54 19.27 -6.93 2.74
CA ALA A 54 20.33 -7.87 2.40
C ALA A 54 21.02 -8.45 3.65
N MET A 55 21.32 -7.61 4.63
CA MET A 55 21.92 -8.04 5.91
C MET A 55 20.98 -8.93 6.70
N ALA A 56 19.68 -8.62 6.76
CA ALA A 56 18.70 -9.44 7.44
C ALA A 56 18.64 -10.86 6.84
N TRP A 57 18.65 -10.98 5.52
CA TRP A 57 18.68 -12.27 4.83
C TRP A 57 20.01 -13.01 4.99
N LEU A 58 21.14 -12.32 4.92
CA LEU A 58 22.44 -12.93 5.19
C LEU A 58 22.52 -13.43 6.63
N LEU A 59 22.02 -12.68 7.61
CA LEU A 59 21.96 -13.12 9.00
C LEU A 59 21.10 -14.39 9.14
N ALA A 60 19.93 -14.42 8.50
CA ALA A 60 19.06 -15.61 8.50
C ALA A 60 19.77 -16.83 7.90
N ILE A 61 20.48 -16.66 6.78
CA ILE A 61 21.26 -17.74 6.15
C ILE A 61 22.48 -18.10 7.00
N PHE A 62 23.12 -17.16 7.69
CA PHE A 62 24.32 -17.47 8.47
C PHE A 62 23.98 -18.22 9.76
N LEU A 63 22.86 -17.85 10.41
CA LEU A 63 22.37 -18.52 11.61
C LEU A 63 21.67 -19.85 11.29
N LEU A 64 20.91 -19.90 10.19
CA LEU A 64 20.13 -21.07 9.78
C LEU A 64 20.30 -21.30 8.27
N PRO A 65 21.40 -21.89 7.79
CA PRO A 65 21.75 -21.93 6.36
C PRO A 65 20.67 -22.47 5.43
N PHE A 66 20.26 -23.71 5.64
CA PHE A 66 19.28 -24.36 4.76
C PHE A 66 17.87 -23.77 4.91
N ILE A 67 17.47 -23.41 6.14
CA ILE A 67 16.14 -22.84 6.42
C ILE A 67 16.07 -21.38 5.93
N GLY A 68 17.08 -20.58 6.26
CA GLY A 68 17.23 -19.18 5.83
C GLY A 68 17.31 -19.07 4.32
N LEU A 69 18.02 -19.98 3.64
CA LEU A 69 18.03 -20.05 2.18
C LEU A 69 16.65 -20.43 1.63
N LEU A 70 15.97 -21.42 2.21
CA LEU A 70 14.62 -21.80 1.81
C LEU A 70 13.66 -20.61 1.96
N LEU A 71 13.66 -19.93 3.11
CA LEU A 71 12.87 -18.72 3.35
C LEU A 71 13.24 -17.59 2.39
N TYR A 72 14.53 -17.42 2.08
CA TYR A 72 15.00 -16.45 1.11
C TYR A 72 14.40 -16.70 -0.28
N PHE A 73 14.35 -17.96 -0.73
CA PHE A 73 13.73 -18.27 -2.03
C PHE A 73 12.21 -18.07 -2.03
N LEU A 74 11.55 -18.28 -0.89
CA LEU A 74 10.09 -18.13 -0.76
C LEU A 74 9.64 -16.67 -0.69
N MET A 75 10.37 -15.81 0.04
CA MET A 75 9.97 -14.44 0.38
C MET A 75 11.01 -13.40 -0.03
N GLY A 76 12.29 -13.72 0.15
CA GLY A 76 13.38 -12.79 -0.12
C GLY A 76 13.53 -12.48 -1.61
N SER A 77 13.57 -13.48 -2.48
CA SER A 77 13.96 -13.40 -3.91
C SER A 77 13.51 -12.11 -4.63
N PRO A 78 14.42 -11.37 -5.30
CA PRO A 78 14.09 -10.11 -5.96
C PRO A 78 13.34 -10.33 -7.27
N TYR A 79 13.26 -11.58 -7.74
CA TYR A 79 12.58 -11.95 -8.97
C TYR A 79 11.07 -11.96 -8.76
N ILE A 80 10.48 -10.77 -8.82
CA ILE A 80 9.07 -10.59 -9.15
C ILE A 80 8.86 -11.16 -10.56
N ASN A 81 7.73 -11.84 -10.78
CA ASN A 81 7.43 -12.56 -12.03
C ASN A 81 7.74 -11.68 -13.25
N ARG A 82 8.74 -12.07 -14.08
CA ARG A 82 9.21 -11.33 -15.27
C ARG A 82 8.05 -10.82 -16.13
N ARG A 83 6.99 -11.64 -16.27
CA ARG A 83 5.78 -11.26 -17.03
C ARG A 83 5.12 -9.99 -16.49
N ARG A 84 4.96 -9.83 -15.17
CA ARG A 84 4.30 -8.66 -14.57
C ARG A 84 5.10 -7.39 -14.79
N HIS A 85 6.42 -7.46 -14.61
CA HIS A 85 7.30 -6.35 -14.92
C HIS A 85 7.20 -5.96 -16.39
N THR A 86 7.22 -6.93 -17.31
CA THR A 86 7.08 -6.66 -18.74
C THR A 86 5.72 -6.03 -19.07
N ILE A 87 4.64 -6.51 -18.48
CA ILE A 87 3.30 -5.94 -18.67
C ILE A 87 3.25 -4.50 -18.13
N GLN A 88 3.73 -4.26 -16.91
CA GLN A 88 3.74 -2.92 -16.33
C GLN A 88 4.60 -1.95 -17.14
N ASN A 89 5.78 -2.36 -17.59
CA ASN A 89 6.66 -1.51 -18.40
C ASN A 89 6.01 -1.16 -19.74
N ARG A 90 5.38 -2.14 -20.40
CA ARG A 90 4.64 -1.90 -21.65
C ARG A 90 3.43 -0.99 -21.42
N ALA A 91 2.72 -1.16 -20.32
CA ALA A 91 1.61 -0.28 -19.95
C ALA A 91 2.10 1.16 -19.71
N ASN A 92 3.19 1.34 -18.97
CA ASN A 92 3.78 2.67 -18.72
C ASN A 92 4.25 3.32 -20.02
N GLU A 93 4.81 2.55 -20.97
CA GLU A 93 5.21 3.04 -22.29
C GLU A 93 3.99 3.47 -23.11
N LEU A 94 2.93 2.65 -23.15
CA LEU A 94 1.67 3.00 -23.82
C LEU A 94 1.03 4.25 -23.22
N ILE A 95 0.91 4.32 -21.90
CA ILE A 95 0.40 5.49 -21.19
C ILE A 95 1.25 6.71 -21.55
N ARG A 96 2.58 6.61 -21.51
CA ARG A 96 3.47 7.73 -21.85
C ARG A 96 3.27 8.23 -23.27
N THR A 97 3.08 7.32 -24.24
CA THR A 97 2.80 7.69 -25.63
C THR A 97 1.44 8.36 -25.75
N MET A 98 0.39 7.79 -25.13
CA MET A 98 -0.98 8.32 -25.20
C MET A 98 -1.12 9.66 -24.47
N SER A 99 -0.42 9.84 -23.36
CA SER A 99 -0.45 11.05 -22.55
C SER A 99 0.63 12.05 -22.93
N ALA A 100 1.36 11.87 -24.04
CA ALA A 100 2.48 12.74 -24.40
C ALA A 100 2.03 14.19 -24.65
N GLU A 101 0.82 14.34 -25.20
CA GLU A 101 0.23 15.64 -25.56
C GLU A 101 -0.58 16.25 -24.41
N GLU A 102 -0.76 15.52 -23.31
CA GLU A 102 -1.49 16.01 -22.14
C GLU A 102 -0.70 17.14 -21.45
N PRO A 103 -1.36 18.26 -21.09
CA PRO A 103 -0.68 19.39 -20.49
C PRO A 103 -0.17 19.07 -19.08
N GLU A 104 0.87 19.78 -18.63
CA GLU A 104 1.40 19.66 -17.27
C GLU A 104 0.51 20.30 -16.21
N THR A 105 -0.55 20.99 -16.63
CA THR A 105 -1.59 21.55 -15.78
C THR A 105 -2.91 21.46 -16.53
N PRO A 106 -3.98 20.96 -15.92
CA PRO A 106 -5.28 20.91 -16.57
C PRO A 106 -5.71 22.28 -17.09
N LYS A 107 -6.50 22.30 -18.17
CA LYS A 107 -6.96 23.56 -18.80
C LYS A 107 -7.62 24.48 -17.76
N ASN A 108 -7.32 25.77 -17.84
CA ASN A 108 -7.89 26.82 -16.98
C ASN A 108 -7.59 26.71 -15.48
N MET A 109 -6.64 25.85 -15.08
CA MET A 109 -6.18 25.74 -13.69
C MET A 109 -4.77 26.32 -13.54
N VAL A 110 -4.44 26.78 -12.33
CA VAL A 110 -3.13 27.36 -12.02
C VAL A 110 -2.52 26.62 -10.85
N LEU A 111 -1.36 26.01 -11.08
CA LEU A 111 -0.58 25.37 -10.03
C LEU A 111 0.61 26.24 -9.65
N SER A 112 0.97 26.25 -8.37
CA SER A 112 2.26 26.81 -7.94
C SER A 112 3.41 26.03 -8.56
N ARG A 113 4.59 26.67 -8.66
CA ARG A 113 5.78 26.06 -9.25
C ARG A 113 6.22 24.81 -8.49
N GLU A 114 6.03 24.83 -7.18
CA GLU A 114 6.33 23.73 -6.27
C GLU A 114 5.42 22.52 -6.56
N ILE A 115 4.11 22.75 -6.74
CA ILE A 115 3.18 21.66 -7.09
C ILE A 115 3.46 21.14 -8.51
N GLN A 116 3.79 22.00 -9.47
CA GLN A 116 4.21 21.56 -10.81
C GLN A 116 5.45 20.63 -10.74
N SER A 117 6.39 20.91 -9.83
CA SER A 117 7.55 20.03 -9.62
C SER A 117 7.15 18.65 -9.08
N LEU A 118 6.15 18.56 -8.20
CA LEU A 118 5.62 17.28 -7.70
C LEU A 118 4.87 16.52 -8.81
N VAL A 119 4.10 17.25 -9.61
CA VAL A 119 3.39 16.71 -10.78
C VAL A 119 4.36 16.11 -11.79
N ALA A 120 5.44 16.83 -12.11
CA ALA A 120 6.47 16.39 -13.03
C ALA A 120 7.19 15.13 -12.51
N LEU A 121 7.49 15.08 -11.21
CA LEU A 121 8.04 13.89 -10.57
C LEU A 121 7.12 12.68 -10.76
N ASN A 122 5.84 12.81 -10.40
CA ASN A 122 4.88 11.72 -10.51
C ASN A 122 4.66 11.26 -11.96
N ARG A 123 4.59 12.22 -12.90
CA ARG A 123 4.45 11.93 -14.34
C ARG A 123 5.65 11.17 -14.86
N GLU A 124 6.86 11.54 -14.45
CA GLU A 124 8.06 10.81 -14.88
C GLU A 124 8.09 9.38 -14.34
N LEU A 125 7.69 9.19 -13.08
CA LEU A 125 7.71 7.90 -12.40
C LEU A 125 6.59 6.94 -12.83
N THR A 126 5.43 7.46 -13.24
CA THR A 126 4.21 6.66 -13.50
C THR A 126 3.67 6.77 -14.92
N ALA A 127 4.19 7.71 -15.72
CA ALA A 127 3.64 8.15 -17.00
C ALA A 127 2.25 8.81 -16.93
N LEU A 128 1.56 8.83 -15.78
CA LEU A 128 0.23 9.40 -15.68
C LEU A 128 0.27 10.94 -15.52
N PRO A 129 -0.48 11.67 -16.36
CA PRO A 129 -0.52 13.12 -16.30
C PRO A 129 -1.37 13.63 -15.12
N PRO A 130 -1.16 14.88 -14.69
CA PRO A 130 -2.17 15.58 -13.91
C PRO A 130 -3.42 15.81 -14.77
N VAL A 131 -4.60 15.71 -14.18
CA VAL A 131 -5.88 15.80 -14.86
C VAL A 131 -6.90 16.51 -13.97
N ALA A 132 -7.92 17.08 -14.59
CA ALA A 132 -9.04 17.64 -13.84
C ALA A 132 -9.91 16.50 -13.27
N GLY A 133 -10.54 16.76 -12.13
CA GLY A 133 -11.59 15.92 -11.57
C GLY A 133 -12.43 16.71 -10.58
N SER A 134 -13.60 16.20 -10.21
CA SER A 134 -14.41 16.80 -9.16
C SER A 134 -14.66 15.78 -8.08
N MET A 135 -14.44 16.17 -6.82
CA MET A 135 -14.93 15.39 -5.70
C MET A 135 -16.44 15.60 -5.55
N VAL A 136 -17.22 14.53 -5.68
CA VAL A 136 -18.67 14.57 -5.41
C VAL A 136 -18.93 14.42 -3.92
N ALA A 137 -18.20 13.51 -3.26
CA ALA A 137 -18.31 13.31 -1.82
C ALA A 137 -17.07 12.61 -1.25
N LEU A 138 -16.77 12.89 0.02
CA LEU A 138 -15.79 12.16 0.81
C LEU A 138 -16.52 11.34 1.89
N HIS A 139 -16.63 10.03 1.66
CA HIS A 139 -17.38 9.13 2.53
C HIS A 139 -16.49 8.61 3.66
N SER A 140 -16.74 9.06 4.90
CA SER A 140 -16.11 8.53 6.12
C SER A 140 -16.98 7.52 6.87
N ASP A 141 -18.29 7.47 6.57
CA ASP A 141 -19.17 6.41 7.05
C ASP A 141 -19.07 5.17 6.16
N TYR A 142 -18.73 4.04 6.79
CA TYR A 142 -18.47 2.76 6.11
C TYR A 142 -19.68 2.22 5.35
N ARG A 143 -20.90 2.44 5.85
CA ARG A 143 -22.14 1.91 5.26
C ARG A 143 -22.66 2.83 4.17
N GLU A 144 -22.59 4.13 4.39
CA GLU A 144 -22.99 5.12 3.37
C GLU A 144 -22.10 5.05 2.13
N SER A 145 -20.78 4.83 2.28
CA SER A 145 -19.89 4.63 1.13
C SER A 145 -20.30 3.41 0.29
N ILE A 146 -20.71 2.30 0.92
CA ILE A 146 -21.17 1.09 0.20
C ILE A 146 -22.48 1.36 -0.53
N LYS A 147 -23.40 2.12 0.09
CA LYS A 147 -24.65 2.54 -0.56
C LYS A 147 -24.39 3.47 -1.74
N ALA A 148 -23.47 4.43 -1.59
CA ALA A 148 -23.09 5.35 -2.66
C ALA A 148 -22.49 4.59 -3.86
N MET A 149 -21.56 3.67 -3.60
CA MET A 149 -21.02 2.79 -4.64
C MET A 149 -22.11 1.95 -5.32
N ALA A 150 -23.04 1.36 -4.56
CA ALA A 150 -24.15 0.60 -5.11
C ALA A 150 -25.08 1.47 -5.98
N ALA A 151 -25.37 2.70 -5.55
CA ALA A 151 -26.19 3.65 -6.29
C ALA A 151 -25.54 4.09 -7.61
N ALA A 152 -24.21 4.27 -7.63
CA ALA A 152 -23.47 4.53 -8.85
C ALA A 152 -23.53 3.33 -9.82
N ILE A 153 -23.32 2.11 -9.32
CA ILE A 153 -23.42 0.87 -10.12
C ILE A 153 -24.83 0.67 -10.70
N ASP A 154 -25.88 1.06 -9.98
CA ASP A 154 -27.25 0.99 -10.48
C ASP A 154 -27.50 1.94 -11.66
N LYS A 155 -26.73 3.03 -11.78
CA LYS A 155 -26.80 3.97 -12.91
C LYS A 155 -25.96 3.52 -14.13
N ALA A 156 -25.14 2.49 -13.98
CA ALA A 156 -24.23 2.00 -15.02
C ALA A 156 -24.99 1.57 -16.30
N LYS A 157 -24.44 1.96 -17.44
CA LYS A 157 -24.96 1.72 -18.80
C LYS A 157 -24.04 0.85 -19.65
N TYR A 158 -22.73 0.93 -19.48
CA TYR A 158 -21.73 0.30 -20.34
C TYR A 158 -20.87 -0.70 -19.56
N PHE A 159 -20.21 -0.27 -18.49
CA PHE A 159 -19.35 -1.14 -17.71
C PHE A 159 -19.22 -0.73 -16.24
N VAL A 160 -18.87 -1.72 -15.42
CA VAL A 160 -18.50 -1.55 -14.01
C VAL A 160 -17.24 -2.35 -13.76
N ASN A 161 -16.17 -1.67 -13.39
CA ASN A 161 -14.88 -2.28 -13.08
C ASN A 161 -14.61 -2.13 -11.58
N VAL A 162 -14.43 -3.25 -10.87
CA VAL A 162 -14.22 -3.26 -9.41
C VAL A 162 -12.94 -3.98 -9.07
N GLU A 163 -12.11 -3.35 -8.25
CA GLU A 163 -10.90 -3.93 -7.70
C GLU A 163 -10.85 -3.69 -6.19
N MET A 164 -10.62 -4.76 -5.42
CA MET A 164 -10.67 -4.68 -3.98
C MET A 164 -9.67 -5.62 -3.32
N TYR A 165 -8.85 -5.11 -2.39
CA TYR A 165 -7.95 -5.96 -1.60
C TYR A 165 -8.71 -7.06 -0.83
N ILE A 166 -9.71 -6.66 -0.03
CA ILE A 166 -10.56 -7.59 0.70
C ILE A 166 -11.99 -7.45 0.18
N ALA A 167 -12.54 -8.57 -0.29
CA ALA A 167 -13.93 -8.70 -0.68
C ALA A 167 -14.57 -9.90 0.00
N ALA A 168 -15.68 -9.67 0.70
CA ALA A 168 -16.48 -10.70 1.32
C ALA A 168 -17.97 -10.34 1.21
N TYR A 169 -18.80 -11.34 0.87
CA TYR A 169 -20.24 -11.17 0.89
C TYR A 169 -20.77 -11.26 2.33
N ASP A 170 -21.50 -10.23 2.76
CA ASP A 170 -22.18 -10.13 4.05
C ASP A 170 -23.39 -9.19 3.97
N SER A 171 -24.06 -8.96 5.10
CA SER A 171 -25.25 -8.11 5.15
C SER A 171 -24.98 -6.64 4.81
N THR A 172 -23.76 -6.15 5.09
CA THR A 172 -23.36 -4.77 4.81
C THR A 172 -22.97 -4.62 3.34
N THR A 173 -22.29 -5.61 2.75
CA THR A 173 -21.84 -5.56 1.34
C THR A 173 -22.88 -6.07 0.35
N ALA A 174 -23.94 -6.76 0.79
CA ALA A 174 -25.00 -7.28 -0.08
C ALA A 174 -25.57 -6.24 -1.04
N PRO A 175 -25.91 -4.99 -0.64
CA PRO A 175 -26.43 -3.98 -1.56
C PRO A 175 -25.50 -3.70 -2.76
N PHE A 176 -24.18 -3.72 -2.54
CA PHE A 176 -23.19 -3.54 -3.60
C PHE A 176 -23.19 -4.71 -4.58
N PHE A 177 -23.18 -5.95 -4.07
CA PHE A 177 -23.24 -7.15 -4.92
C PHE A 177 -24.56 -7.26 -5.67
N ASP A 178 -25.67 -6.90 -5.04
CA ASP A 178 -26.99 -6.90 -5.66
C ASP A 178 -27.07 -5.84 -6.77
N ALA A 179 -26.43 -4.67 -6.60
CA ALA A 179 -26.33 -3.66 -7.65
C ALA A 179 -25.53 -4.17 -8.86
N MET A 180 -24.41 -4.87 -8.63
CA MET A 180 -23.65 -5.51 -9.70
C MET A 180 -24.46 -6.58 -10.44
N GLU A 181 -25.23 -7.40 -9.72
CA GLU A 181 -26.12 -8.38 -10.35
C GLU A 181 -27.20 -7.69 -11.20
N ARG A 182 -27.80 -6.60 -10.69
CA ARG A 182 -28.76 -5.80 -11.47
C ARG A 182 -28.10 -5.21 -12.71
N ALA A 183 -26.88 -4.69 -12.62
CA ALA A 183 -26.14 -4.15 -13.76
C ALA A 183 -25.85 -5.23 -14.82
N ALA A 184 -25.32 -6.38 -14.40
CA ALA A 184 -25.06 -7.50 -15.31
C ALA A 184 -26.35 -7.98 -16.01
N LYS A 185 -27.48 -8.04 -15.31
CA LYS A 185 -28.78 -8.38 -15.90
C LYS A 185 -29.29 -7.35 -16.92
N ARG A 186 -28.87 -6.08 -16.82
CA ARG A 186 -29.16 -5.04 -17.83
C ARG A 186 -28.24 -5.14 -19.05
N GLY A 187 -27.24 -6.04 -19.05
CA GLY A 187 -26.26 -6.19 -20.12
C GLY A 187 -25.01 -5.30 -19.96
N VAL A 188 -24.81 -4.72 -18.77
CA VAL A 188 -23.59 -3.96 -18.44
C VAL A 188 -22.43 -4.94 -18.24
N ASP A 189 -21.25 -4.62 -18.77
CA ASP A 189 -20.04 -5.40 -18.53
C ASP A 189 -19.54 -5.20 -17.10
N VAL A 190 -19.74 -6.18 -16.22
CA VAL A 190 -19.27 -6.11 -14.83
C VAL A 190 -18.04 -6.99 -14.64
N ARG A 191 -16.92 -6.37 -14.25
CA ARG A 191 -15.63 -7.02 -14.00
C ARG A 191 -15.20 -6.81 -12.55
N PHE A 192 -14.75 -7.88 -11.89
CA PHE A 192 -14.43 -7.84 -10.46
C PHE A 192 -13.09 -8.54 -10.16
N LEU A 193 -12.19 -7.82 -9.48
CA LEU A 193 -10.89 -8.28 -9.01
C LEU A 193 -10.82 -8.28 -7.48
N TRP A 194 -10.28 -9.34 -6.88
CA TRP A 194 -9.89 -9.32 -5.47
C TRP A 194 -8.62 -10.10 -5.15
N ASP A 195 -7.92 -9.73 -4.06
CA ASP A 195 -6.69 -10.42 -3.65
C ASP A 195 -6.96 -11.82 -3.09
N HIS A 196 -6.21 -12.80 -3.59
CA HIS A 196 -6.40 -14.19 -3.21
C HIS A 196 -6.27 -14.44 -1.71
N ILE A 197 -5.24 -13.89 -1.07
CA ILE A 197 -4.84 -14.27 0.29
C ILE A 197 -5.36 -13.27 1.32
N GLY A 198 -5.40 -11.98 0.97
CA GLY A 198 -6.00 -10.94 1.80
C GLY A 198 -7.45 -11.26 2.16
N ALA A 199 -8.24 -11.69 1.16
CA ALA A 199 -9.65 -12.00 1.35
C ALA A 199 -9.94 -13.42 1.88
N HIS A 200 -9.01 -14.37 1.74
CA HIS A 200 -9.24 -15.81 1.99
C HIS A 200 -9.77 -16.14 3.39
N LYS A 201 -9.34 -15.37 4.39
CA LYS A 201 -9.66 -15.64 5.81
C LYS A 201 -11.11 -15.29 6.17
N TYR A 202 -11.83 -14.55 5.33
CA TYR A 202 -13.19 -14.10 5.62
C TYR A 202 -14.24 -15.11 5.12
N PRO A 203 -15.20 -15.53 5.97
CA PRO A 203 -16.23 -16.50 5.60
C PRO A 203 -16.99 -16.16 4.30
N GLY A 204 -17.31 -14.88 4.10
CA GLY A 204 -18.03 -14.37 2.93
C GLY A 204 -17.26 -14.48 1.61
N ASN A 205 -15.93 -14.63 1.65
CA ASN A 205 -15.11 -14.81 0.45
C ASN A 205 -15.18 -16.24 -0.11
N LYS A 206 -15.39 -17.26 0.74
CA LYS A 206 -15.29 -18.69 0.36
C LYS A 206 -16.16 -19.10 -0.82
N LYS A 207 -17.33 -18.46 -0.98
CA LYS A 207 -18.28 -18.74 -2.07
C LYS A 207 -18.42 -17.56 -3.05
N LEU A 208 -17.55 -16.55 -2.95
CA LEU A 208 -17.68 -15.30 -3.68
C LEU A 208 -17.57 -15.52 -5.19
N GLY A 209 -16.53 -16.22 -5.67
CA GLY A 209 -16.39 -16.50 -7.12
C GLY A 209 -17.60 -17.23 -7.72
N LYS A 210 -18.11 -18.27 -7.04
CA LYS A 210 -19.35 -18.96 -7.48
C LYS A 210 -20.58 -18.06 -7.44
N ARG A 211 -20.59 -17.04 -6.58
CA ARG A 211 -21.70 -16.07 -6.50
C ARG A 211 -21.62 -15.11 -7.68
N LEU A 212 -20.45 -14.54 -7.94
CA LEU A 212 -20.20 -13.65 -9.08
C LEU A 212 -20.53 -14.33 -10.41
N GLU A 213 -20.11 -15.59 -10.58
CA GLU A 213 -20.46 -16.41 -11.74
C GLU A 213 -21.97 -16.54 -11.95
N ARG A 214 -22.74 -16.80 -10.87
CA ARG A 214 -24.22 -16.86 -10.95
C ARG A 214 -24.86 -15.51 -11.24
N MET A 215 -24.20 -14.41 -10.88
CA MET A 215 -24.67 -13.04 -11.13
C MET A 215 -24.39 -12.59 -12.56
N GLY A 216 -23.61 -13.35 -13.34
CA GLY A 216 -23.14 -12.91 -14.67
C GLY A 216 -21.97 -11.93 -14.59
N VAL A 217 -21.30 -11.82 -13.43
CA VAL A 217 -20.15 -10.93 -13.23
C VAL A 217 -18.86 -11.67 -13.60
N GLN A 218 -18.08 -11.06 -14.48
CA GLN A 218 -16.74 -11.53 -14.83
C GLN A 218 -15.80 -11.29 -13.65
N TYR A 219 -14.95 -12.25 -13.33
CA TYR A 219 -14.03 -12.07 -12.21
C TYR A 219 -12.70 -12.76 -12.40
N GLU A 220 -11.67 -12.16 -11.81
CA GLU A 220 -10.37 -12.78 -11.64
C GLU A 220 -9.87 -12.58 -10.22
N VAL A 221 -9.03 -13.51 -9.77
CA VAL A 221 -8.39 -13.41 -8.46
C VAL A 221 -6.99 -12.87 -8.65
N MET A 222 -6.65 -11.80 -7.95
CA MET A 222 -5.35 -11.15 -7.98
C MET A 222 -4.31 -11.93 -7.19
N LEU A 223 -3.07 -11.95 -7.71
CA LEU A 223 -1.93 -12.61 -7.08
C LEU A 223 -2.18 -14.06 -6.62
N PRO A 224 -2.79 -14.94 -7.46
CA PRO A 224 -3.21 -16.25 -7.02
C PRO A 224 -2.01 -17.16 -6.75
N LEU A 225 -1.89 -17.57 -5.48
CA LEU A 225 -1.01 -18.64 -5.04
C LEU A 225 -1.64 -20.02 -5.28
N LYS A 226 -1.17 -20.76 -6.30
CA LYS A 226 -1.64 -22.13 -6.63
C LYS A 226 -0.43 -23.07 -6.82
N PRO A 227 0.23 -23.52 -5.73
CA PRO A 227 1.44 -24.35 -5.81
C PRO A 227 1.24 -25.64 -6.60
N TRP A 228 0.08 -26.29 -6.45
CA TRP A 228 -0.29 -27.52 -7.17
C TRP A 228 -0.46 -27.36 -8.69
N ARG A 229 -0.49 -26.11 -9.20
CA ARG A 229 -0.51 -25.81 -10.65
C ARG A 229 0.80 -25.15 -11.10
N TRP A 230 1.88 -25.30 -10.34
CA TRP A 230 3.18 -24.64 -10.59
C TRP A 230 3.09 -23.11 -10.70
N ARG A 231 2.02 -22.51 -10.15
CA ARG A 231 1.85 -21.05 -10.02
C ARG A 231 2.28 -20.62 -8.62
N PHE A 232 3.58 -20.78 -8.34
CA PHE A 232 4.19 -20.26 -7.12
C PHE A 232 4.46 -18.76 -7.29
N ARG A 233 4.04 -17.97 -6.30
CA ARG A 233 4.23 -16.52 -6.25
C ARG A 233 4.70 -16.17 -4.85
N ARG A 234 5.42 -15.05 -4.74
CA ARG A 234 5.79 -14.50 -3.44
C ARG A 234 4.53 -14.23 -2.61
N PRO A 235 4.33 -14.93 -1.47
CA PRO A 235 3.10 -14.84 -0.68
C PRO A 235 3.03 -13.56 0.17
N ASP A 236 4.05 -12.74 0.12
CA ASP A 236 4.15 -11.45 0.80
C ASP A 236 3.69 -10.29 -0.10
N LEU A 237 3.66 -10.47 -1.43
CA LEU A 237 3.11 -9.50 -2.39
C LEU A 237 1.58 -9.55 -2.38
N ARG A 238 0.94 -8.37 -2.32
CA ARG A 238 -0.52 -8.23 -2.32
C ARG A 238 -0.95 -7.05 -3.16
N ASN A 239 -2.16 -7.11 -3.71
CA ASN A 239 -2.75 -5.95 -4.36
C ASN A 239 -3.70 -5.27 -3.38
N HIS A 240 -3.30 -4.10 -2.90
CA HIS A 240 -4.00 -3.33 -1.89
C HIS A 240 -4.89 -2.23 -2.49
N ARG A 241 -5.04 -2.15 -3.81
CA ARG A 241 -5.91 -1.16 -4.45
C ARG A 241 -7.39 -1.42 -4.14
N LYS A 242 -8.17 -0.34 -4.12
CA LYS A 242 -9.61 -0.29 -3.83
C LYS A 242 -10.23 0.71 -4.79
N LEU A 243 -10.68 0.22 -5.94
CA LEU A 243 -11.15 1.02 -7.06
C LEU A 243 -12.52 0.51 -7.49
N VAL A 244 -13.46 1.43 -7.72
CA VAL A 244 -14.74 1.13 -8.37
C VAL A 244 -14.91 2.16 -9.47
N ILE A 245 -15.02 1.73 -10.72
CA ILE A 245 -15.20 2.60 -11.87
C ILE A 245 -16.53 2.25 -12.53
N VAL A 246 -17.35 3.26 -12.83
CA VAL A 246 -18.63 3.11 -13.51
C VAL A 246 -18.62 3.97 -14.78
N ASP A 247 -18.79 3.32 -15.93
CA ASP A 247 -18.91 3.93 -17.26
C ASP A 247 -17.80 4.93 -17.65
N GLY A 248 -16.66 4.93 -16.97
CA GLY A 248 -15.60 5.93 -17.18
C GLY A 248 -15.99 7.34 -16.70
N THR A 249 -17.11 7.49 -15.99
CA THR A 249 -17.64 8.78 -15.51
C THR A 249 -17.57 8.94 -14.00
N TRP A 250 -17.72 7.84 -13.26
CA TRP A 250 -17.62 7.82 -11.80
C TRP A 250 -16.50 6.90 -11.37
N ALA A 251 -15.73 7.33 -10.37
CA ALA A 251 -14.78 6.49 -9.67
C ALA A 251 -14.98 6.61 -8.17
N PHE A 252 -14.73 5.51 -7.47
CA PHE A 252 -14.50 5.50 -6.04
C PHE A 252 -13.09 4.99 -5.77
N MET A 253 -12.35 5.68 -4.91
CA MET A 253 -11.07 5.19 -4.40
C MET A 253 -10.79 5.63 -2.97
N GLY A 254 -10.01 4.84 -2.25
CA GLY A 254 -9.69 5.14 -0.86
C GLY A 254 -9.14 3.96 -0.08
N SER A 255 -9.42 3.95 1.22
CA SER A 255 -8.83 3.02 2.18
C SER A 255 -9.73 1.84 2.55
N GLN A 256 -11.02 1.96 2.25
CA GLN A 256 -12.09 1.02 2.63
C GLN A 256 -12.05 -0.30 1.85
N ASN A 257 -12.26 -1.41 2.55
CA ASN A 257 -12.45 -2.73 1.94
C ASN A 257 -13.94 -3.07 1.75
N LEU A 258 -14.24 -4.09 0.95
CA LEU A 258 -15.62 -4.57 0.75
C LEU A 258 -15.94 -5.74 1.68
N VAL A 259 -16.16 -5.42 2.96
CA VAL A 259 -16.57 -6.36 4.02
C VAL A 259 -17.25 -5.56 5.14
N GLU A 260 -18.12 -6.15 5.97
CA GLU A 260 -18.65 -5.44 7.14
C GLU A 260 -17.54 -4.82 8.03
N PRO A 261 -17.81 -3.72 8.75
CA PRO A 261 -16.81 -2.95 9.50
C PRO A 261 -16.02 -3.77 10.52
N GLU A 262 -16.59 -4.84 11.07
CA GLU A 262 -15.95 -5.75 12.02
C GLU A 262 -15.13 -6.88 11.34
N TYR A 263 -15.10 -6.91 10.01
CA TYR A 263 -14.37 -7.88 9.17
C TYR A 263 -14.78 -9.34 9.42
N GLN A 264 -16.07 -9.62 9.63
CA GLN A 264 -16.61 -10.98 9.86
C GLN A 264 -15.91 -11.77 10.98
N ASN A 265 -15.28 -11.05 11.92
CA ASN A 265 -14.47 -11.64 12.96
C ASN A 265 -15.22 -11.62 14.30
N LYS A 266 -15.51 -12.81 14.84
CA LYS A 266 -16.23 -12.96 16.11
C LYS A 266 -15.60 -12.18 17.28
N LYS A 267 -14.27 -12.04 17.31
CA LYS A 267 -13.58 -11.27 18.35
C LYS A 267 -13.81 -9.77 18.18
N ASN A 268 -13.79 -9.27 16.94
CA ASN A 268 -14.06 -7.86 16.65
C ASN A 268 -15.51 -7.50 17.03
N HIS A 269 -16.47 -8.34 16.63
CA HIS A 269 -17.88 -8.23 17.04
C HIS A 269 -18.03 -8.17 18.56
N LYS A 270 -17.34 -9.05 19.31
CA LYS A 270 -17.42 -9.08 20.78
C LYS A 270 -16.92 -7.79 21.45
N VAL A 271 -15.92 -7.13 20.88
CA VAL A 271 -15.32 -5.91 21.47
C VAL A 271 -15.83 -4.63 20.82
N GLY A 272 -16.76 -4.72 19.85
CA GLY A 272 -17.24 -3.59 19.08
C GLY A 272 -16.18 -2.93 18.19
N ARG A 273 -15.16 -3.67 17.76
CA ARG A 273 -14.08 -3.13 16.93
C ARG A 273 -14.57 -2.90 15.50
N GLN A 274 -14.49 -1.66 15.05
CA GLN A 274 -14.86 -1.23 13.71
C GLN A 274 -13.73 -0.42 13.08
N TRP A 275 -13.56 -0.55 11.75
CA TRP A 275 -12.59 0.22 11.01
C TRP A 275 -13.22 1.54 10.55
N VAL A 276 -12.47 2.61 10.73
CA VAL A 276 -12.81 3.96 10.26
C VAL A 276 -11.96 4.24 9.04
N ASP A 277 -12.60 4.31 7.89
CA ASP A 277 -11.98 4.42 6.58
C ASP A 277 -12.46 5.68 5.87
N VAL A 278 -11.84 6.01 4.74
CA VAL A 278 -12.32 7.08 3.85
C VAL A 278 -12.37 6.57 2.41
N MET A 279 -13.44 6.94 1.71
CA MET A 279 -13.65 6.64 0.29
C MET A 279 -14.06 7.92 -0.44
N ALA A 280 -13.26 8.35 -1.41
CA ALA A 280 -13.64 9.48 -2.26
C ALA A 280 -14.52 8.99 -3.42
N GLU A 281 -15.61 9.70 -3.67
CA GLU A 281 -16.45 9.59 -4.86
C GLU A 281 -16.10 10.75 -5.80
N ILE A 282 -15.67 10.42 -7.02
CA ILE A 282 -14.99 11.34 -7.91
C ILE A 282 -15.54 11.19 -9.33
N THR A 283 -15.65 12.31 -10.03
CA THR A 283 -16.07 12.41 -11.43
C THR A 283 -15.06 13.20 -12.26
N GLY A 284 -15.25 13.18 -13.58
CA GLY A 284 -14.43 13.94 -14.53
C GLY A 284 -13.24 13.16 -15.10
N PRO A 285 -12.32 13.85 -15.80
CA PRO A 285 -11.22 13.22 -16.56
C PRO A 285 -10.31 12.28 -15.75
N VAL A 286 -10.17 12.51 -14.44
CA VAL A 286 -9.43 11.64 -13.52
C VAL A 286 -9.90 10.19 -13.51
N VAL A 287 -11.17 9.93 -13.85
CA VAL A 287 -11.73 8.58 -13.90
C VAL A 287 -11.05 7.73 -14.96
N SER A 288 -10.62 8.30 -16.10
CA SER A 288 -9.83 7.57 -17.11
C SER A 288 -8.47 7.13 -16.59
N SER A 289 -7.79 7.97 -15.80
CA SER A 289 -6.52 7.60 -15.17
C SER A 289 -6.68 6.47 -14.15
N ILE A 290 -7.76 6.50 -13.36
CA ILE A 290 -8.10 5.42 -12.41
C ILE A 290 -8.43 4.13 -13.17
N ASN A 291 -9.23 4.22 -14.24
CA ASN A 291 -9.61 3.06 -15.06
C ASN A 291 -8.40 2.43 -15.78
N SER A 292 -7.40 3.24 -16.16
CA SER A 292 -6.15 2.75 -16.75
C SER A 292 -5.39 1.84 -15.77
N VAL A 293 -5.37 2.18 -14.48
CA VAL A 293 -4.77 1.33 -13.43
C VAL A 293 -5.49 -0.01 -13.35
N PHE A 294 -6.82 0.01 -13.32
CA PHE A 294 -7.63 -1.21 -13.34
C PHE A 294 -7.38 -2.05 -14.60
N ALA A 295 -7.34 -1.43 -15.78
CA ALA A 295 -7.16 -2.14 -17.05
C ALA A 295 -5.83 -2.90 -17.11
N VAL A 296 -4.76 -2.33 -16.55
CA VAL A 296 -3.45 -3.01 -16.44
C VAL A 296 -3.53 -4.22 -15.52
N ASP A 297 -4.21 -4.11 -14.38
CA ASP A 297 -4.36 -5.22 -13.44
C ASP A 297 -5.29 -6.31 -13.99
N TRP A 298 -6.37 -5.93 -14.68
CA TRP A 298 -7.26 -6.85 -15.39
C TRP A 298 -6.47 -7.65 -16.42
N TYR A 299 -5.79 -6.98 -17.35
CA TYR A 299 -4.97 -7.63 -18.36
C TYR A 299 -3.88 -8.52 -17.74
N THR A 300 -3.33 -8.12 -16.60
CA THR A 300 -2.30 -8.88 -15.89
C THR A 300 -2.84 -10.23 -15.37
N GLU A 301 -4.10 -10.31 -14.97
CA GLU A 301 -4.71 -11.54 -14.45
C GLU A 301 -5.52 -12.33 -15.50
N SER A 302 -6.34 -11.66 -16.32
CA SER A 302 -7.20 -12.27 -17.34
C SER A 302 -6.49 -12.51 -18.68
N GLY A 303 -5.55 -11.63 -19.05
CA GLY A 303 -4.97 -11.57 -20.39
C GLY A 303 -5.85 -10.86 -21.44
N GLU A 304 -7.00 -10.32 -21.02
CA GLU A 304 -7.90 -9.54 -21.86
C GLU A 304 -7.51 -8.05 -21.81
N THR A 305 -7.37 -7.43 -22.98
CA THR A 305 -7.17 -5.99 -23.09
C THR A 305 -8.52 -5.28 -23.05
N LEU A 306 -8.61 -4.23 -22.24
CA LEU A 306 -9.79 -3.36 -22.20
C LEU A 306 -9.50 -2.10 -23.01
N ASP A 307 -10.47 -1.68 -23.81
CA ASP A 307 -10.45 -0.38 -24.45
C ASP A 307 -10.85 0.68 -23.43
N PHE A 308 -10.12 1.80 -23.39
CA PHE A 308 -10.44 2.94 -22.54
C PHE A 308 -10.00 4.24 -23.23
N MET A 309 -10.67 5.32 -22.88
CA MET A 309 -10.34 6.65 -23.38
C MET A 309 -9.16 7.25 -22.59
N THR A 310 -8.32 8.01 -23.25
CA THR A 310 -7.36 8.88 -22.55
C THR A 310 -8.10 9.95 -21.75
N PRO A 311 -7.44 10.59 -20.77
CA PRO A 311 -8.04 11.71 -20.05
C PRO A 311 -8.48 12.87 -20.98
N GLY A 312 -7.70 13.22 -22.00
CA GLY A 312 -8.05 14.26 -22.97
C GLY A 312 -9.22 13.88 -23.88
N GLU A 313 -9.31 12.63 -24.31
CA GLU A 313 -10.48 12.10 -25.05
C GLU A 313 -11.73 12.16 -24.18
N LEU A 314 -11.63 11.73 -22.92
CA LEU A 314 -12.74 11.80 -21.98
C LEU A 314 -13.16 13.25 -21.70
N THR A 315 -12.20 14.16 -21.56
CA THR A 315 -12.47 15.59 -21.39
C THR A 315 -13.29 16.13 -22.56
N THR A 316 -12.90 15.81 -23.79
CA THR A 316 -13.62 16.24 -25.01
C THR A 316 -15.05 15.70 -25.03
N TRP A 317 -15.21 14.41 -24.70
CA TRP A 317 -16.53 13.78 -24.62
C TRP A 317 -17.42 14.39 -23.52
N LEU A 318 -16.86 14.73 -22.35
CA LEU A 318 -17.57 15.39 -21.26
C LEU A 318 -17.98 16.82 -21.62
N GLU A 319 -17.11 17.58 -22.30
CA GLU A 319 -17.41 18.91 -22.81
C GLU A 319 -18.60 18.87 -23.78
N ASP A 320 -18.61 17.91 -24.73
CA ASP A 320 -19.68 17.75 -25.71
C ASP A 320 -21.04 17.40 -25.06
N ASP A 321 -21.03 16.65 -23.96
CA ASP A 321 -22.23 16.24 -23.21
C ASP A 321 -22.66 17.27 -22.14
N ASN A 322 -21.96 18.41 -22.01
CA ASN A 322 -22.09 19.34 -20.87
C ASN A 322 -22.01 18.65 -19.50
N SER A 323 -21.20 17.60 -19.44
CA SER A 323 -20.90 16.83 -18.23
C SER A 323 -19.76 17.47 -17.43
N ASP A 324 -19.51 16.96 -16.22
CA ASP A 324 -18.52 17.52 -15.30
C ASP A 324 -17.08 17.39 -15.84
N VAL A 325 -16.43 18.54 -16.07
CA VAL A 325 -15.05 18.64 -16.58
C VAL A 325 -13.98 18.72 -15.48
N GLY A 326 -14.38 18.73 -14.20
CA GLY A 326 -13.45 18.77 -13.07
C GLY A 326 -13.13 20.18 -12.56
N THR A 327 -13.10 20.36 -11.24
CA THR A 327 -12.69 21.61 -10.57
C THR A 327 -11.34 21.51 -9.86
N ASP A 328 -10.89 20.30 -9.56
CA ASP A 328 -9.72 20.01 -8.76
C ASP A 328 -8.59 19.49 -9.65
N VAL A 329 -7.34 19.85 -9.33
CA VAL A 329 -6.18 19.24 -9.98
C VAL A 329 -5.83 17.95 -9.27
N MET A 330 -5.99 16.84 -9.98
CA MET A 330 -5.78 15.50 -9.45
C MET A 330 -4.71 14.74 -10.24
N GLN A 331 -3.94 13.89 -9.57
CA GLN A 331 -2.99 13.00 -10.23
C GLN A 331 -2.99 11.63 -9.57
N VAL A 332 -3.27 10.61 -10.38
CA VAL A 332 -3.25 9.21 -9.95
C VAL A 332 -1.82 8.71 -9.94
N VAL A 333 -1.39 8.16 -8.80
CA VAL A 333 -0.04 7.65 -8.58
C VAL A 333 -0.12 6.18 -8.18
N PRO A 334 -0.12 5.25 -9.16
CA PRO A 334 -0.04 3.82 -8.89
C PRO A 334 1.37 3.43 -8.45
N SER A 335 1.46 2.41 -7.61
CA SER A 335 2.74 1.84 -7.22
C SER A 335 2.66 0.32 -7.08
N GLY A 336 3.82 -0.28 -6.86
CA GLY A 336 3.97 -1.67 -6.48
C GLY A 336 5.19 -2.31 -7.13
N PRO A 337 5.33 -3.63 -6.98
CA PRO A 337 6.47 -4.39 -7.47
C PRO A 337 6.79 -4.21 -8.97
N GLY A 338 5.83 -3.80 -9.79
CA GLY A 338 6.05 -3.49 -11.21
C GLY A 338 6.77 -2.16 -11.47
N PHE A 339 6.83 -1.25 -10.50
CA PHE A 339 7.44 0.07 -10.61
C PHE A 339 8.81 0.08 -9.92
N THR A 340 9.89 -0.01 -10.70
CA THR A 340 11.27 0.00 -10.18
C THR A 340 11.73 1.35 -9.65
N THR A 341 10.95 2.41 -9.90
CA THR A 341 11.29 3.80 -9.57
C THR A 341 10.67 4.30 -8.26
N GLU A 342 9.93 3.44 -7.55
CA GLU A 342 9.39 3.71 -6.20
C GLU A 342 8.47 4.96 -6.12
N PRO A 343 7.47 5.10 -7.02
CA PRO A 343 6.64 6.31 -7.10
C PRO A 343 5.99 6.69 -5.77
N ASN A 344 5.55 5.68 -4.99
CA ASN A 344 4.86 5.87 -3.74
C ASN A 344 5.72 6.58 -2.67
N LEU A 345 6.89 6.00 -2.37
CA LEU A 345 7.80 6.54 -1.35
C LEU A 345 8.30 7.93 -1.75
N ARG A 346 8.64 8.11 -3.04
CA ARG A 346 9.10 9.41 -3.56
C ARG A 346 8.04 10.48 -3.44
N LEU A 347 6.78 10.17 -3.76
CA LEU A 347 5.66 11.09 -3.56
C LEU A 347 5.56 11.54 -2.10
N PHE A 348 5.47 10.60 -1.15
CA PHE A 348 5.33 10.94 0.26
C PHE A 348 6.52 11.75 0.79
N ASN A 349 7.76 11.35 0.48
CA ASN A 349 8.95 12.11 0.87
C ASN A 349 8.92 13.53 0.29
N SER A 350 8.60 13.68 -1.00
CA SER A 350 8.53 14.99 -1.64
C SER A 350 7.46 15.89 -1.05
N LEU A 351 6.29 15.35 -0.67
CA LEU A 351 5.25 16.12 0.04
C LEU A 351 5.70 16.57 1.44
N ILE A 352 6.40 15.72 2.17
CA ILE A 352 6.92 16.05 3.51
C ILE A 352 8.04 17.09 3.42
N HIS A 353 8.88 17.03 2.40
CA HIS A 353 9.88 18.07 2.12
C HIS A 353 9.24 19.37 1.61
N HIS A 354 8.10 19.29 0.92
CA HIS A 354 7.32 20.45 0.48
C HIS A 354 6.71 21.22 1.65
N ALA A 355 6.29 20.56 2.73
CA ALA A 355 5.63 21.21 3.87
C ALA A 355 6.49 22.32 4.51
N LYS A 356 5.91 23.53 4.66
CA LYS A 356 6.56 24.71 5.27
C LYS A 356 5.93 25.14 6.60
N LYS A 357 4.64 24.90 6.81
CA LYS A 357 3.86 25.33 7.98
C LYS A 357 3.32 24.15 8.77
N SER A 358 2.65 23.21 8.10
CA SER A 358 1.99 22.08 8.73
C SER A 358 2.06 20.80 7.91
N LEU A 359 2.03 19.68 8.60
CA LEU A 359 1.99 18.36 8.01
C LEU A 359 1.04 17.49 8.84
N ARG A 360 -0.04 17.00 8.24
CA ARG A 360 -0.98 16.09 8.88
C ARG A 360 -0.87 14.72 8.24
N ILE A 361 -0.56 13.71 9.03
CA ILE A 361 -0.34 12.34 8.57
C ILE A 361 -1.36 11.43 9.22
N VAL A 362 -2.23 10.82 8.42
CA VAL A 362 -3.18 9.80 8.89
C VAL A 362 -2.80 8.46 8.28
N SER A 363 -2.38 7.52 9.14
CA SER A 363 -2.02 6.18 8.69
C SER A 363 -2.30 5.15 9.78
N PRO A 364 -2.97 4.01 9.47
CA PRO A 364 -3.18 2.93 10.45
C PRO A 364 -1.85 2.35 10.94
N TYR A 365 -0.86 2.31 10.03
CA TYR A 365 0.44 1.70 10.23
C TYR A 365 1.53 2.65 9.73
N PHE A 366 2.15 3.36 10.68
CA PHE A 366 3.30 4.22 10.47
C PHE A 366 4.57 3.46 10.88
N ILE A 367 5.15 2.73 9.93
CA ILE A 367 6.40 1.96 10.09
C ILE A 367 7.35 2.47 9.01
N PRO A 368 7.85 3.71 9.16
CA PRO A 368 8.53 4.41 8.10
C PRO A 368 9.83 3.70 7.73
N ASP A 369 10.21 3.81 6.46
CA ASP A 369 11.58 3.53 6.07
C ASP A 369 12.51 4.66 6.58
N GLU A 370 13.82 4.46 6.47
CA GLU A 370 14.81 5.43 6.95
C GLU A 370 14.60 6.81 6.32
N SER A 371 14.30 6.87 5.01
CA SER A 371 14.09 8.13 4.30
C SER A 371 12.84 8.87 4.75
N LEU A 372 11.74 8.16 5.00
CA LEU A 372 10.49 8.75 5.44
C LEU A 372 10.59 9.25 6.88
N LEU A 373 11.26 8.48 7.76
CA LEU A 373 11.51 8.88 9.13
C LEU A 373 12.38 10.14 9.20
N GLU A 374 13.45 10.19 8.39
CA GLU A 374 14.31 11.36 8.26
C GLU A 374 13.53 12.56 7.71
N ALA A 375 12.69 12.37 6.69
CA ALA A 375 11.88 13.45 6.13
C ALA A 375 10.93 14.06 7.18
N VAL A 376 10.22 13.22 7.95
CA VAL A 376 9.28 13.65 8.99
C VAL A 376 9.98 14.38 10.13
N THR A 377 11.07 13.81 10.65
CA THR A 377 11.85 14.43 11.74
C THR A 377 12.51 15.72 11.27
N THR A 378 13.03 15.76 10.04
CA THR A 378 13.55 16.98 9.42
C THR A 378 12.48 18.06 9.32
N ALA A 379 11.25 17.73 8.94
CA ALA A 379 10.15 18.70 8.91
C ALA A 379 9.93 19.33 10.30
N CYS A 380 9.94 18.52 11.37
CA CYS A 380 9.85 19.03 12.74
C CYS A 380 11.02 19.98 13.07
N TYR A 381 12.26 19.59 12.75
CA TYR A 381 13.44 20.43 12.99
C TYR A 381 13.46 21.74 12.17
N ARG A 382 12.77 21.78 11.03
CA ARG A 382 12.53 23.02 10.26
C ARG A 382 11.47 23.93 10.89
N GLY A 383 10.79 23.49 11.95
CA GLY A 383 9.70 24.21 12.60
C GLY A 383 8.31 23.96 12.00
N VAL A 384 8.15 22.95 11.14
CA VAL A 384 6.84 22.54 10.61
C VAL A 384 6.05 21.87 11.72
N THR A 385 4.77 22.23 11.88
CA THR A 385 3.90 21.52 12.83
C THR A 385 3.49 20.17 12.25
N VAL A 386 4.06 19.09 12.77
CA VAL A 386 3.75 17.73 12.33
C VAL A 386 2.75 17.07 13.27
N GLU A 387 1.65 16.58 12.73
CA GLU A 387 0.61 15.82 13.42
C GLU A 387 0.52 14.41 12.83
N LEU A 388 0.62 13.38 13.67
CA LEU A 388 0.51 11.98 13.28
C LEU A 388 -0.69 11.34 13.97
N TYR A 389 -1.65 10.86 13.18
CA TYR A 389 -2.87 10.21 13.65
C TYR A 389 -2.77 8.70 13.48
N VAL A 390 -2.88 7.97 14.58
CA VAL A 390 -2.76 6.52 14.67
C VAL A 390 -3.81 5.96 15.63
N SER A 391 -4.12 4.67 15.56
CA SER A 391 -5.07 4.05 16.50
C SER A 391 -4.47 3.90 17.90
N GLU A 392 -5.25 4.18 18.95
CA GLU A 392 -4.87 3.90 20.36
C GLU A 392 -4.55 2.41 20.56
N LYS A 393 -5.35 1.53 19.94
CA LYS A 393 -5.15 0.08 19.96
C LYS A 393 -5.06 -0.50 18.56
N SER A 394 -3.90 -1.03 18.21
CA SER A 394 -3.69 -1.74 16.95
C SER A 394 -4.57 -2.99 16.84
N ASP A 395 -5.04 -3.27 15.62
CA ASP A 395 -5.74 -4.49 15.26
C ASP A 395 -4.78 -5.70 15.11
N GLN A 396 -3.52 -5.42 14.77
CA GLN A 396 -2.46 -6.41 14.57
C GLN A 396 -1.31 -6.22 15.57
N LYS A 397 -1.20 -7.12 16.56
CA LYS A 397 -0.23 -6.99 17.67
C LYS A 397 1.21 -6.73 17.22
N MET A 398 1.73 -7.53 16.31
CA MET A 398 3.13 -7.41 15.84
C MET A 398 3.36 -6.10 15.07
N VAL A 399 2.40 -5.68 14.25
CA VAL A 399 2.46 -4.41 13.52
C VAL A 399 2.39 -3.23 14.49
N GLY A 400 1.51 -3.29 15.49
CA GLY A 400 1.41 -2.29 16.54
C GLY A 400 2.70 -2.12 17.35
N HIS A 401 3.37 -3.23 17.70
CA HIS A 401 4.68 -3.20 18.37
C HIS A 401 5.80 -2.67 17.45
N ALA A 402 5.81 -3.05 16.17
CA ALA A 402 6.77 -2.53 15.21
C ALA A 402 6.61 -1.01 15.02
N GLN A 403 5.37 -0.52 14.90
CA GLN A 403 5.06 0.91 14.85
C GLN A 403 5.48 1.64 16.14
N ALA A 404 5.15 1.09 17.30
CA ALA A 404 5.52 1.66 18.60
C ALA A 404 7.05 1.87 18.73
N SER A 405 7.86 1.03 18.10
CA SER A 405 9.32 1.17 18.15
C SER A 405 9.87 2.50 17.59
N TYR A 406 9.09 3.23 16.80
CA TYR A 406 9.47 4.52 16.21
C TYR A 406 8.95 5.72 17.01
N TYR A 407 8.02 5.53 17.94
CA TYR A 407 7.34 6.65 18.61
C TYR A 407 8.26 7.51 19.46
N GLN A 408 9.26 6.91 20.11
CA GLN A 408 10.21 7.67 20.92
C GLN A 408 10.93 8.72 20.06
N GLU A 409 11.48 8.27 18.94
CA GLU A 409 12.21 9.12 17.99
C GLU A 409 11.33 10.22 17.39
N LEU A 410 10.06 9.90 17.08
CA LEU A 410 9.08 10.87 16.58
C LEU A 410 8.70 11.91 17.64
N LEU A 411 8.43 11.48 18.87
CA LEU A 411 8.08 12.37 19.98
C LEU A 411 9.24 13.29 20.34
N ASP A 412 10.47 12.76 20.38
CA ASP A 412 11.68 13.53 20.66
C ASP A 412 11.96 14.58 19.58
N ALA A 413 11.65 14.27 18.31
CA ALA A 413 11.76 15.24 17.22
C ALA A 413 10.66 16.32 17.26
N GLY A 414 9.57 16.12 18.01
CA GLY A 414 8.48 17.08 18.17
C GLY A 414 7.19 16.76 17.41
N VAL A 415 7.02 15.52 16.92
CA VAL A 415 5.77 15.08 16.28
C VAL A 415 4.64 15.04 17.31
N LYS A 416 3.50 15.67 16.99
CA LYS A 416 2.28 15.59 17.80
C LYS A 416 1.50 14.34 17.43
N MET A 417 1.57 13.33 18.30
CA MET A 417 0.91 12.05 18.06
C MET A 417 -0.50 12.01 18.64
N TYR A 418 -1.51 11.84 17.80
CA TYR A 418 -2.91 11.73 18.21
C TYR A 418 -3.37 10.27 18.13
N LEU A 419 -3.85 9.75 19.26
CA LEU A 419 -4.35 8.38 19.39
C LEU A 419 -5.87 8.37 19.21
N TYR A 420 -6.33 7.78 18.11
CA TYR A 420 -7.75 7.61 17.82
C TYR A 420 -8.36 6.53 18.72
N PRO A 421 -9.52 6.77 19.36
CA PRO A 421 -9.99 6.01 20.51
C PRO A 421 -10.39 4.58 20.17
N ALA A 422 -10.01 3.64 21.03
CA ALA A 422 -10.53 2.27 20.99
C ALA A 422 -12.04 2.22 21.30
N PRO A 423 -12.81 1.25 20.76
CA PRO A 423 -12.38 0.07 20.02
C PRO A 423 -12.19 0.30 18.51
N TYR A 424 -12.34 1.53 18.02
CA TYR A 424 -12.20 1.85 16.61
C TYR A 424 -10.75 1.74 16.12
N VAL A 425 -10.60 1.35 14.86
CA VAL A 425 -9.31 1.26 14.17
C VAL A 425 -9.31 2.30 13.08
N LEU A 426 -8.57 3.39 13.30
CA LEU A 426 -8.35 4.41 12.28
C LEU A 426 -7.55 3.82 11.13
N HIS A 427 -8.19 3.70 9.98
CA HIS A 427 -7.66 3.04 8.79
C HIS A 427 -7.72 3.94 7.55
N SER A 428 -8.14 5.20 7.68
CA SER A 428 -7.90 6.23 6.66
C SER A 428 -6.41 6.39 6.37
N LYS A 429 -6.08 6.74 5.13
CA LYS A 429 -4.71 6.87 4.63
C LYS A 429 -4.61 8.12 3.78
N PHE A 430 -4.16 9.19 4.41
CA PHE A 430 -3.92 10.44 3.72
C PHE A 430 -2.86 11.27 4.41
N LEU A 431 -2.26 12.17 3.65
CA LEU A 431 -1.32 13.16 4.13
C LEU A 431 -1.67 14.51 3.52
N ILE A 432 -1.59 15.55 4.34
CA ILE A 432 -1.82 16.93 3.94
C ILE A 432 -0.56 17.72 4.27
N ALA A 433 0.04 18.35 3.27
CA ALA A 433 1.16 19.26 3.44
C ALA A 433 0.65 20.69 3.22
N ASP A 434 0.75 21.48 4.29
CA ASP A 434 0.17 22.82 4.39
C ASP A 434 -1.33 22.82 4.06
N GLU A 435 -1.83 23.89 3.44
CA GLU A 435 -3.16 23.97 2.84
C GLU A 435 -3.03 24.02 1.31
N GLU A 436 -2.01 23.33 0.77
CA GLU A 436 -1.65 23.42 -0.65
C GLU A 436 -1.77 22.08 -1.37
N VAL A 437 -1.50 20.95 -0.70
CA VAL A 437 -1.50 19.65 -1.36
C VAL A 437 -1.83 18.53 -0.39
N ALA A 438 -2.64 17.59 -0.87
CA ALA A 438 -2.95 16.37 -0.16
C ALA A 438 -2.68 15.15 -1.03
N VAL A 439 -2.51 14.01 -0.37
CA VAL A 439 -2.54 12.69 -1.00
C VAL A 439 -3.43 11.78 -0.20
N MET A 440 -4.30 11.02 -0.86
CA MET A 440 -5.12 9.98 -0.22
C MET A 440 -5.15 8.70 -1.06
N GLY A 441 -5.47 7.56 -0.44
CA GLY A 441 -5.65 6.33 -1.23
C GLY A 441 -5.49 5.06 -0.40
N SER A 442 -4.88 4.05 -1.01
CA SER A 442 -4.76 2.73 -0.41
C SER A 442 -3.46 2.50 0.37
N SER A 443 -2.44 3.34 0.15
CA SER A 443 -1.09 3.15 0.71
C SER A 443 -1.00 3.49 2.19
N ASN A 444 -0.47 2.57 3.01
CA ASN A 444 0.04 2.96 4.32
C ASN A 444 1.39 3.69 4.17
N MET A 445 1.86 4.25 5.28
CA MET A 445 3.22 4.77 5.39
C MET A 445 4.12 3.74 6.06
N ASP A 446 4.17 2.56 5.45
CA ASP A 446 4.98 1.44 5.90
C ASP A 446 5.81 0.85 4.75
N MET A 447 6.90 0.17 5.14
CA MET A 447 7.79 -0.50 4.18
C MET A 447 7.02 -1.46 3.25
N ARG A 448 5.98 -2.15 3.72
CA ARG A 448 5.23 -3.10 2.86
C ARG A 448 4.51 -2.38 1.73
N SER A 449 3.90 -1.24 2.00
CA SER A 449 3.13 -0.44 1.04
C SER A 449 4.06 0.22 0.01
N PHE A 450 5.29 0.52 0.40
CA PHE A 450 6.29 1.06 -0.52
C PHE A 450 6.94 0.00 -1.41
N TRP A 451 7.17 -1.22 -0.89
CA TRP A 451 7.99 -2.23 -1.58
C TRP A 451 7.22 -3.41 -2.17
N LEU A 452 6.17 -3.86 -1.47
CA LEU A 452 5.57 -5.18 -1.70
C LEU A 452 4.17 -5.09 -2.28
N ASN A 453 3.40 -4.11 -1.84
CA ASN A 453 2.00 -4.01 -2.22
C ASN A 453 1.84 -3.20 -3.50
N TYR A 454 0.91 -3.61 -4.34
CA TYR A 454 0.35 -2.72 -5.34
C TYR A 454 -0.58 -1.76 -4.61
N GLU A 455 -0.32 -0.46 -4.74
CA GLU A 455 -1.11 0.61 -4.13
C GLU A 455 -1.55 1.59 -5.22
N CYS A 456 -2.51 2.44 -4.89
CA CYS A 456 -2.92 3.57 -5.70
C CYS A 456 -3.21 4.76 -4.78
N SER A 457 -2.52 5.86 -5.05
CA SER A 457 -2.67 7.13 -4.35
C SER A 457 -3.21 8.19 -5.32
N LEU A 458 -3.94 9.15 -4.80
CA LEU A 458 -4.44 10.32 -5.51
C LEU A 458 -3.83 11.55 -4.88
N MET A 459 -2.96 12.24 -5.61
CA MET A 459 -2.48 13.57 -5.22
C MET A 459 -3.49 14.62 -5.68
N VAL A 460 -3.78 15.58 -4.81
CA VAL A 460 -4.67 16.70 -5.08
C VAL A 460 -3.94 18.00 -4.74
N GLY A 461 -3.81 18.89 -5.71
CA GLY A 461 -3.05 20.15 -5.57
C GLY A 461 -3.89 21.41 -5.41
N ASP A 462 -5.22 21.31 -5.60
CA ASP A 462 -6.18 22.41 -5.41
C ASP A 462 -7.61 21.82 -5.39
N GLY A 463 -8.55 22.49 -4.75
CA GLY A 463 -9.99 22.19 -4.82
C GLY A 463 -10.64 21.54 -3.59
N ALA A 464 -11.91 21.15 -3.75
CA ALA A 464 -12.83 20.81 -2.64
C ALA A 464 -12.39 19.58 -1.82
N MET A 465 -11.66 18.65 -2.44
CA MET A 465 -11.13 17.48 -1.73
C MET A 465 -10.10 17.85 -0.66
N LEU A 466 -9.26 18.86 -0.91
CA LEU A 466 -8.26 19.31 0.05
C LEU A 466 -8.91 19.87 1.32
N GLU A 467 -9.97 20.66 1.16
CA GLU A 467 -10.77 21.20 2.26
C GLU A 467 -11.43 20.07 3.06
N SER A 468 -12.07 19.13 2.37
CA SER A 468 -12.77 17.99 3.00
C SER A 468 -11.82 17.07 3.78
N LEU A 469 -10.61 16.84 3.27
CA LEU A 469 -9.58 16.07 3.98
C LEU A 469 -9.08 16.82 5.23
N ASN A 470 -8.98 18.14 5.18
CA ASN A 470 -8.62 18.96 6.34
C ASN A 470 -9.69 18.93 7.43
N GLU A 471 -10.97 19.01 7.04
CA GLU A 471 -12.10 18.86 7.96
C GLU A 471 -12.12 17.46 8.59
N LEU A 472 -11.90 16.41 7.79
CA LEU A 472 -11.82 15.04 8.29
C LEU A 472 -10.66 14.84 9.28
N ALA A 473 -9.49 15.42 9.00
CA ALA A 473 -8.35 15.40 9.92
C ALA A 473 -8.67 16.10 11.24
N GLN A 474 -9.41 17.23 11.18
CA GLN A 474 -9.85 17.95 12.36
C GLN A 474 -10.86 17.13 13.18
N ASP A 475 -11.83 16.46 12.55
CA ASP A 475 -12.74 15.53 13.23
C ASP A 475 -11.98 14.41 13.95
N TYR A 476 -10.95 13.86 13.31
CA TYR A 476 -10.09 12.85 13.93
C TYR A 476 -9.33 13.39 15.12
N LYS A 477 -8.82 14.61 15.03
CA LYS A 477 -8.15 15.30 16.14
C LYS A 477 -9.06 15.48 17.33
N ASP A 478 -10.28 15.96 17.11
CA ASP A 478 -11.25 16.26 18.17
C ASP A 478 -11.68 15.00 18.94
N LYS A 479 -11.62 13.83 18.29
CA LYS A 479 -11.90 12.52 18.91
C LYS A 479 -10.68 11.87 19.56
N SER A 480 -9.47 12.34 19.26
CA SER A 480 -8.23 11.70 19.65
C SER A 480 -7.63 12.28 20.94
N THR A 481 -6.79 11.49 21.61
CA THR A 481 -5.96 11.95 22.73
C THR A 481 -4.53 12.19 22.28
N LEU A 482 -3.92 13.30 22.67
CA LEU A 482 -2.51 13.58 22.41
C LEU A 482 -1.63 12.68 23.28
N LEU A 483 -0.73 11.92 22.66
CA LEU A 483 0.30 11.12 23.35
C LEU A 483 1.51 12.00 23.64
N THR A 484 1.89 12.10 24.91
CA THR A 484 3.07 12.86 25.35
C THR A 484 4.31 11.97 25.48
N ALA A 485 5.49 12.57 25.36
CA ALA A 485 6.76 11.89 25.64
C ALA A 485 6.85 11.40 27.10
N GLU A 486 6.28 12.15 28.04
CA GLU A 486 6.22 11.76 29.46
C GLU A 486 5.42 10.46 29.63
N GLU A 487 4.20 10.40 29.11
CA GLU A 487 3.37 9.20 29.16
C GLU A 487 4.06 8.01 28.47
N TRP A 488 4.65 8.25 27.30
CA TRP A 488 5.35 7.23 26.53
C TRP A 488 6.55 6.63 27.27
N ASN A 489 7.25 7.42 28.08
CA ASN A 489 8.42 6.99 28.84
C ASN A 489 8.08 6.17 30.11
N THR A 490 6.80 6.10 30.50
CA THR A 490 6.35 5.28 31.65
C THR A 490 6.20 3.79 31.33
N ARG A 491 6.36 3.39 30.07
CA ARG A 491 6.13 2.02 29.60
C ARG A 491 7.16 1.03 30.19
N PRO A 492 6.75 -0.17 30.61
CA PRO A 492 7.67 -1.19 31.12
C PRO A 492 8.73 -1.64 30.11
N TRP A 493 9.94 -1.93 30.60
CA TRP A 493 11.09 -2.37 29.78
C TRP A 493 10.78 -3.58 28.88
N TYR A 494 9.95 -4.53 29.35
CA TYR A 494 9.61 -5.73 28.56
C TYR A 494 8.77 -5.38 27.33
N LYS A 495 7.93 -4.33 27.39
CA LYS A 495 7.18 -3.87 26.21
C LYS A 495 8.14 -3.24 25.20
N GLN A 496 9.07 -2.41 25.68
CA GLN A 496 10.10 -1.80 24.83
C GLN A 496 10.96 -2.86 24.13
N TYR A 497 11.32 -3.94 24.84
CA TYR A 497 12.05 -5.06 24.25
C TYR A 497 11.26 -5.74 23.11
N VAL A 498 9.95 -5.96 23.31
CA VAL A 498 9.07 -6.54 22.27
C VAL A 498 8.91 -5.58 21.09
N ASP A 499 8.79 -4.27 21.33
CA ASP A 499 8.74 -3.26 20.26
C ASP A 499 10.01 -3.33 19.39
N ASN A 500 11.18 -3.36 20.02
CA ASN A 500 12.48 -3.46 19.34
C ASN A 500 12.61 -4.77 18.54
N LEU A 501 12.12 -5.89 19.07
CA LEU A 501 12.13 -7.16 18.34
C LEU A 501 11.21 -7.09 17.11
N CYS A 502 10.02 -6.51 17.26
CA CYS A 502 9.07 -6.35 16.16
C CYS A 502 9.60 -5.39 15.08
N ARG A 503 10.39 -4.36 15.45
CA ARG A 503 11.09 -3.48 14.49
C ARG A 503 11.94 -4.27 13.50
N LEU A 504 12.66 -5.30 13.94
CA LEU A 504 13.52 -6.10 13.05
C LEU A 504 12.73 -6.87 11.98
N THR A 505 11.43 -7.12 12.21
CA THR A 505 10.59 -7.82 11.23
C THR A 505 10.28 -6.98 10.00
N SER A 506 10.41 -5.65 10.06
CA SER A 506 10.24 -4.77 8.89
C SER A 506 11.43 -4.86 7.93
N ALA A 507 12.63 -5.13 8.42
CA ALA A 507 13.83 -5.29 7.59
C ALA A 507 13.81 -6.59 6.75
N LEU A 508 13.03 -7.59 7.15
CA LEU A 508 12.83 -8.84 6.41
C LEU A 508 11.80 -8.71 5.28
N GLN A 509 11.10 -7.58 5.20
CA GLN A 509 10.03 -7.33 4.22
C GLN A 509 10.58 -6.76 2.93
#